data_AF-A0A397ZMG6-F1
#
_entry.id   AF-A0A397ZMG6-F1
#
_cell.length_a   1.000
_cell.length_b   1.000
_cell.length_c   1.000
_cell.angle_alpha   90.00
_cell.angle_beta   90.00
_cell.angle_gamma   90.00
#
_symmetry.space_group_name_H-M   'P 1'
#
loop_
_entity.id
_entity.type
_entity.pdbx_description
1 polymer ?
#
loop_
_entity_poly.entity_id
_entity_poly.type
_entity_poly.pdbx_seq_one_letter_code
_entity_poly.pdbx_strand_id
1 'polypeptide(L)'
;MKPRRQNVGVGLTISRRITRSMTKLQPNSFPIPDELVFEIFSRLPSKTIARYRCVSKLCSSMLRRQDFTDSFLTKSCARPQLLFACEDDSKYIFFSSPQPENPEDNSYVVASNHLACFPSSYSLFGCTYGFLCYGANMILNSRLRVGVDSYLGYDPVAKQLKHQVLTLGTKNLSWRLVECCVPHFSCRKWICIGGVLYYTASVNSSSFSSMLVCFNLRSEKFRFVSFMETFSRAMHESTTLVNHDGKLGLLMSEDSSNVTRSSKSFDMWVLQDAEWSKHVYVLPPSWKDVVTETMCIAGMVGTSEIVLSPRFQYVPSYVIYYNVESKTIRKVGIQGLEAFQGSRFYTYLNYVENVKFL
;
A
#
# COMPACT_ATOMS: atom_id res chain seq x y z
N MET A 1 11.14 61.23 -79.29
CA MET A 1 12.10 61.19 -78.16
C MET A 1 11.40 60.84 -76.86
N LYS A 2 11.75 59.71 -76.23
CA LYS A 2 11.98 59.51 -74.77
C LYS A 2 11.80 58.01 -74.41
N PRO A 3 12.88 57.28 -74.09
CA PRO A 3 12.78 55.95 -73.48
C PRO A 3 12.73 56.04 -71.96
N ARG A 4 12.17 55.01 -71.29
CA ARG A 4 12.51 54.68 -69.90
C ARG A 4 12.42 53.17 -69.63
N ARG A 5 13.62 52.59 -69.46
CA ARG A 5 14.05 51.58 -68.46
C ARG A 5 13.06 51.40 -67.27
N GLN A 6 12.93 50.30 -66.53
CA GLN A 6 13.52 48.93 -66.46
C GLN A 6 12.60 48.11 -65.50
N ASN A 7 12.79 46.82 -65.12
CA ASN A 7 13.93 45.90 -65.19
C ASN A 7 13.52 44.40 -65.19
N VAL A 8 14.54 43.54 -65.24
CA VAL A 8 14.62 42.10 -64.85
C VAL A 8 13.65 41.63 -63.75
N GLY A 9 12.99 40.48 -63.98
CA GLY A 9 12.17 39.77 -62.97
C GLY A 9 12.88 38.61 -62.27
N VAL A 10 12.62 38.46 -60.97
CA VAL A 10 12.99 37.30 -60.12
C VAL A 10 11.85 37.07 -59.12
N GLY A 11 11.49 35.81 -58.85
CA GLY A 11 10.59 35.47 -57.72
C GLY A 11 9.55 34.38 -58.00
N LEU A 12 9.97 33.12 -58.01
CA LEU A 12 9.06 31.96 -57.93
C LEU A 12 8.67 31.72 -56.46
N THR A 13 7.43 32.00 -56.09
CA THR A 13 6.90 31.68 -54.74
C THR A 13 5.80 30.63 -54.83
N ILE A 14 6.18 29.35 -54.71
CA ILE A 14 5.23 28.23 -54.66
C ILE A 14 4.60 28.17 -53.26
N SER A 15 3.46 28.85 -53.08
CA SER A 15 2.62 28.66 -51.89
C SER A 15 1.82 27.35 -52.03
N ARG A 16 2.42 26.25 -51.58
CA ARG A 16 1.79 24.92 -51.59
C ARG A 16 0.75 24.86 -50.48
N ARG A 17 -0.48 25.30 -50.78
CA ARG A 17 -1.65 25.12 -49.90
C ARG A 17 -1.80 23.62 -49.56
N ILE A 18 -1.39 23.24 -48.35
CA ILE A 18 -1.75 21.94 -47.78
C ILE A 18 -3.21 22.06 -47.36
N THR A 19 -4.12 21.62 -48.24
CA THR A 19 -5.52 21.39 -47.90
C THR A 19 -5.56 20.29 -46.85
N ARG A 20 -5.69 20.69 -45.57
CA ARG A 20 -5.86 19.74 -44.47
C ARG A 20 -7.17 18.99 -44.71
N SER A 21 -7.07 17.75 -45.18
CA SER A 21 -8.22 16.85 -45.30
C SER A 21 -8.81 16.69 -43.90
N MET A 22 -9.93 17.36 -43.66
CA MET A 22 -10.70 17.21 -42.44
C MET A 22 -11.44 15.88 -42.55
N THR A 23 -10.72 14.79 -42.26
CA THR A 23 -11.36 13.55 -41.83
C THR A 23 -12.37 13.92 -40.75
N LYS A 24 -13.64 13.54 -40.97
CA LYS A 24 -14.71 13.82 -40.02
C LYS A 24 -14.29 13.27 -38.66
N LEU A 25 -13.91 14.16 -37.73
CA LEU A 25 -13.75 13.81 -36.33
C LEU A 25 -15.07 13.18 -35.90
N GLN A 26 -15.02 11.89 -35.53
CA GLN A 26 -16.18 11.26 -34.91
C GLN A 26 -16.49 12.08 -33.65
N PRO A 27 -17.73 12.53 -33.41
CA PRO A 27 -18.04 13.41 -32.28
C PRO A 27 -17.66 12.84 -30.90
N ASN A 28 -17.40 11.53 -30.85
CA ASN A 28 -17.00 10.77 -29.67
C ASN A 28 -15.66 10.03 -29.84
N SER A 29 -14.66 10.61 -30.52
CA SER A 29 -13.29 10.06 -30.57
C SER A 29 -12.24 11.08 -30.10
N PHE A 30 -11.18 10.60 -29.47
CA PHE A 30 -10.00 11.44 -29.18
C PHE A 30 -9.28 11.84 -30.48
N PRO A 31 -8.50 12.95 -30.49
CA PRO A 31 -7.71 13.37 -31.65
C PRO A 31 -6.43 12.53 -31.85
N ILE A 32 -6.17 11.55 -30.98
CA ILE A 32 -5.06 10.59 -31.04
C ILE A 32 -5.63 9.17 -30.85
N PRO A 33 -4.95 8.10 -31.31
CA PRO A 33 -5.39 6.72 -31.13
C PRO A 33 -5.67 6.34 -29.67
N ASP A 34 -6.73 5.57 -29.43
CA ASP A 34 -7.18 5.16 -28.08
C ASP A 34 -6.07 4.50 -27.27
N GLU A 35 -5.17 3.73 -27.90
CA GLU A 35 -4.00 3.10 -27.25
C GLU A 35 -3.06 4.13 -26.59
N LEU A 36 -2.82 5.28 -27.23
CA LEU A 36 -2.01 6.35 -26.65
C LEU A 36 -2.74 7.07 -25.53
N VAL A 37 -4.06 7.27 -25.64
CA VAL A 37 -4.87 7.88 -24.57
C VAL A 37 -4.90 6.96 -23.34
N PHE A 38 -5.09 5.66 -23.57
CA PHE A 38 -5.02 4.60 -22.57
C PHE A 38 -3.64 4.59 -21.89
N GLU A 39 -2.55 4.67 -22.66
CA GLU A 39 -1.21 4.73 -22.10
C GLU A 39 -1.01 6.01 -21.24
N ILE A 40 -1.39 7.18 -21.74
CA ILE A 40 -1.31 8.46 -21.01
C ILE A 40 -2.08 8.37 -19.70
N PHE A 41 -3.36 7.97 -19.73
CA PHE A 41 -4.18 7.87 -18.52
C PHE A 41 -3.65 6.80 -17.55
N SER A 42 -3.07 5.70 -18.04
CA SER A 42 -2.47 4.67 -17.19
C SER A 42 -1.21 5.12 -16.43
N ARG A 43 -0.69 6.31 -16.74
CA ARG A 43 0.45 6.96 -16.05
C ARG A 43 0.01 8.07 -15.07
N LEU A 44 -1.29 8.42 -15.00
CA LEU A 44 -1.81 9.46 -14.11
C LEU A 44 -2.28 8.90 -12.76
N PRO A 45 -2.23 9.67 -11.66
CA PRO A 45 -2.80 9.23 -10.38
C PRO A 45 -4.29 8.88 -10.46
N SER A 46 -4.72 7.90 -9.67
CA SER A 46 -6.10 7.44 -9.52
C SER A 46 -7.11 8.57 -9.31
N LYS A 47 -6.78 9.56 -8.46
CA LYS A 47 -7.60 10.76 -8.21
C LYS A 47 -7.81 11.61 -9.49
N THR A 48 -6.83 11.64 -10.38
CA THR A 48 -6.91 12.33 -11.67
C THR A 48 -7.75 11.51 -12.66
N ILE A 49 -7.62 10.19 -12.66
CA ILE A 49 -8.47 9.28 -13.45
C ILE A 49 -9.95 9.40 -13.05
N ALA A 50 -10.25 9.50 -11.75
CA ALA A 50 -11.60 9.74 -11.24
C ALA A 50 -12.21 11.03 -11.81
N ARG A 51 -11.43 12.12 -11.87
CA ARG A 51 -11.86 13.38 -12.51
C ARG A 51 -12.11 13.20 -14.00
N TYR A 52 -11.21 12.51 -14.73
CA TYR A 52 -11.38 12.27 -16.17
C TYR A 52 -12.60 11.39 -16.50
N ARG A 53 -13.01 10.45 -15.63
CA ARG A 53 -14.27 9.68 -15.78
C ARG A 53 -15.51 10.58 -15.85
N CYS A 54 -15.45 11.80 -15.32
CA CYS A 54 -16.54 12.78 -15.33
C CYS A 54 -16.47 13.78 -16.51
N VAL A 55 -15.35 13.85 -17.25
CA VAL A 55 -15.16 14.84 -18.33
C VAL A 55 -15.97 14.54 -19.58
N SER A 56 -16.12 13.26 -19.95
CA SER A 56 -16.95 12.86 -21.10
C SER A 56 -17.42 11.41 -21.01
N LYS A 57 -18.47 11.08 -21.79
CA LYS A 57 -18.94 9.69 -21.94
C LYS A 57 -17.86 8.76 -22.48
N LEU A 58 -17.00 9.25 -23.38
CA LEU A 58 -15.88 8.50 -23.95
C LEU A 58 -14.83 8.18 -22.88
N CYS A 59 -14.40 9.19 -22.10
CA CYS A 59 -13.49 8.99 -20.97
C CYS A 59 -14.08 8.01 -19.95
N SER A 60 -15.36 8.18 -19.58
CA SER A 60 -16.05 7.30 -18.62
C SER A 60 -16.09 5.85 -19.12
N SER A 61 -16.45 5.63 -20.38
CA SER A 61 -16.46 4.30 -21.02
C SER A 61 -15.07 3.66 -20.98
N MET A 62 -14.07 4.35 -21.54
CA MET A 62 -12.71 3.83 -21.69
C MET A 62 -12.04 3.52 -20.35
N LEU A 63 -12.14 4.45 -19.39
CA LEU A 63 -11.53 4.31 -18.06
C LEU A 63 -12.24 3.29 -17.16
N ARG A 64 -13.44 2.82 -17.52
CA ARG A 64 -14.17 1.75 -16.83
C ARG A 64 -13.91 0.36 -17.42
N ARG A 65 -13.17 0.24 -18.53
CA ARG A 65 -12.85 -1.06 -19.12
C ARG A 65 -11.98 -1.90 -18.17
N GLN A 66 -12.16 -3.21 -18.23
CA GLN A 66 -11.42 -4.15 -17.39
C GLN A 66 -9.92 -4.16 -17.76
N ASP A 67 -9.59 -4.13 -19.05
CA ASP A 67 -8.21 -4.04 -19.53
C ASP A 67 -7.48 -2.77 -19.07
N PHE A 68 -8.16 -1.62 -19.02
CA PHE A 68 -7.61 -0.40 -18.41
C PHE A 68 -7.34 -0.59 -16.92
N THR A 69 -8.28 -1.20 -16.20
CA THR A 69 -8.13 -1.46 -14.76
C THR A 69 -6.96 -2.40 -14.48
N ASP A 70 -6.81 -3.47 -15.26
CA ASP A 70 -5.74 -4.45 -15.13
C ASP A 70 -4.39 -3.85 -15.52
N SER A 71 -4.31 -3.11 -16.64
CA SER A 71 -3.07 -2.43 -17.05
C SER A 71 -2.63 -1.36 -16.04
N PHE A 72 -3.57 -0.58 -15.51
CA PHE A 72 -3.29 0.39 -14.45
C PHE A 72 -2.75 -0.31 -13.20
N LEU A 73 -3.41 -1.38 -12.76
CA LEU A 73 -2.99 -2.16 -11.60
C LEU A 73 -1.59 -2.77 -11.81
N THR A 74 -1.32 -3.37 -12.97
CA THR A 74 0.02 -3.89 -13.32
C THR A 74 1.09 -2.78 -13.24
N LYS A 75 0.81 -1.59 -13.81
CA LYS A 75 1.74 -0.44 -13.80
C LYS A 75 1.93 0.22 -12.43
N SER A 76 0.99 0.02 -11.50
CA SER A 76 1.14 0.45 -10.10
C SER A 76 1.77 -0.64 -9.21
N CYS A 77 1.54 -1.93 -9.48
CA CYS A 77 2.26 -3.03 -8.83
C CYS A 77 3.75 -3.03 -9.15
N ALA A 78 4.12 -2.65 -10.39
CA ALA A 78 5.51 -2.49 -10.80
C ALA A 78 6.20 -1.25 -10.21
N ARG A 79 5.46 -0.34 -9.57
CA ARG A 79 5.97 0.90 -8.96
C ARG A 79 5.28 1.12 -7.60
N PRO A 80 5.61 0.28 -6.61
CA PRO A 80 5.08 0.41 -5.26
C PRO A 80 5.37 1.79 -4.67
N GLN A 81 4.43 2.31 -3.90
CA GLN A 81 4.55 3.59 -3.21
C GLN A 81 4.59 3.37 -1.69
N LEU A 82 5.19 4.33 -0.99
CA LEU A 82 4.95 4.55 0.43
C LEU A 82 3.56 5.17 0.61
N LEU A 83 2.82 4.73 1.64
CA LEU A 83 1.57 5.35 2.07
C LEU A 83 1.72 5.85 3.51
N PHE A 84 1.43 7.12 3.70
CA PHE A 84 1.40 7.78 5.01
C PHE A 84 -0.05 8.05 5.41
N ALA A 85 -0.42 7.63 6.63
CA ALA A 85 -1.71 7.92 7.24
C ALA A 85 -1.50 8.90 8.40
N CYS A 86 -1.74 10.19 8.16
CA CYS A 86 -1.59 11.26 9.15
C CYS A 86 -2.87 11.41 9.98
N GLU A 87 -2.73 11.51 11.30
CA GLU A 87 -3.83 11.70 12.23
C GLU A 87 -4.11 13.20 12.45
N ASP A 88 -5.36 13.62 12.24
CA ASP A 88 -5.82 15.02 12.30
C ASP A 88 -7.18 15.08 13.03
N ASP A 89 -7.12 15.21 14.37
CA ASP A 89 -8.17 15.29 15.42
C ASP A 89 -9.32 14.25 15.39
N SER A 90 -9.96 14.06 14.23
CA SER A 90 -11.13 13.21 14.02
C SER A 90 -11.07 12.38 12.72
N LYS A 91 -9.95 12.46 11.97
CA LYS A 91 -9.79 11.77 10.67
C LYS A 91 -8.33 11.37 10.39
N TYR A 92 -8.17 10.39 9.51
CA TYR A 92 -6.91 10.07 8.84
C TYR A 92 -6.86 10.71 7.46
N ILE A 93 -5.79 11.44 7.16
CA ILE A 93 -5.50 11.98 5.83
C ILE A 93 -4.37 11.16 5.19
N PHE A 94 -4.58 10.75 3.95
CA PHE A 94 -3.71 9.83 3.24
C PHE A 94 -2.86 10.52 2.20
N PHE A 95 -1.55 10.34 2.31
CA PHE A 95 -0.56 10.78 1.35
C PHE A 95 0.22 9.59 0.81
N SER A 96 0.58 9.58 -0.47
CA SER A 96 1.58 8.64 -0.99
C SER A 96 2.80 9.34 -1.58
N SER A 97 3.90 8.58 -1.65
CA SER A 97 5.15 8.99 -2.26
C SER A 97 5.78 7.81 -3.02
N PRO A 98 6.42 8.02 -4.18
CA PRO A 98 7.21 6.97 -4.83
C PRO A 98 8.24 6.36 -3.89
N GLN A 99 8.43 5.04 -3.98
CA GLN A 99 9.54 4.37 -3.29
C GLN A 99 10.86 4.84 -3.94
N PRO A 100 11.88 5.26 -3.16
CA PRO A 100 13.16 5.71 -3.70
C PRO A 100 13.96 4.53 -4.29
N GLU A 101 13.91 4.40 -5.62
CA GLU A 101 14.54 3.32 -6.42
C GLU A 101 16.08 3.39 -6.43
N ASN A 102 16.67 4.60 -6.45
CA ASN A 102 18.13 4.78 -6.40
C ASN A 102 18.59 5.04 -4.95
N PRO A 103 19.47 4.20 -4.36
CA PRO A 103 20.00 4.42 -3.01
C PRO A 103 20.95 5.62 -2.86
N GLU A 104 21.54 6.15 -3.95
CA GLU A 104 22.52 7.25 -3.86
C GLU A 104 21.89 8.67 -3.98
N ASP A 105 20.77 8.82 -4.69
CA ASP A 105 20.18 10.14 -5.01
C ASP A 105 19.25 10.71 -3.92
N ASN A 106 18.48 9.85 -3.23
CA ASN A 106 17.29 10.28 -2.50
C ASN A 106 17.49 10.27 -0.97
N SER A 107 17.96 11.41 -0.45
CA SER A 107 18.00 11.68 1.00
C SER A 107 16.60 11.93 1.61
N TYR A 108 15.59 12.21 0.78
CA TYR A 108 14.20 12.45 1.20
C TYR A 108 13.18 11.80 0.26
N VAL A 109 11.99 11.53 0.78
CA VAL A 109 10.76 11.23 0.03
C VAL A 109 9.73 12.34 0.25
N VAL A 110 8.97 12.71 -0.78
CA VAL A 110 7.99 13.80 -0.73
C VAL A 110 6.56 13.24 -0.81
N ALA A 111 5.80 13.41 0.26
CA ALA A 111 4.42 12.98 0.41
C ALA A 111 3.45 13.93 -0.33
N SER A 112 3.43 13.88 -1.65
CA SER A 112 2.70 14.85 -2.49
C SER A 112 1.25 14.45 -2.84
N ASN A 113 0.94 13.16 -2.84
CA ASN A 113 -0.31 12.64 -3.41
C ASN A 113 -1.41 12.51 -2.35
N HIS A 114 -2.22 13.56 -2.14
CA HIS A 114 -3.39 13.49 -1.26
C HIS A 114 -4.46 12.54 -1.84
N LEU A 115 -4.56 11.32 -1.31
CA LEU A 115 -5.46 10.28 -1.80
C LEU A 115 -6.91 10.47 -1.29
N ALA A 116 -7.11 10.44 0.02
CA ALA A 116 -8.43 10.42 0.65
C ALA A 116 -8.39 10.92 2.12
N CYS A 117 -9.57 11.04 2.72
CA CYS A 117 -9.79 11.41 4.12
C CYS A 117 -10.86 10.48 4.71
N PHE A 118 -10.61 9.90 5.88
CA PHE A 118 -11.51 8.92 6.53
C PHE A 118 -11.65 9.19 8.03
N PRO A 119 -12.81 9.00 8.67
CA PRO A 119 -12.98 9.20 10.12
C PRO A 119 -12.03 8.33 10.97
N SER A 120 -11.47 8.88 12.05
CA SER A 120 -10.55 8.17 12.97
C SER A 120 -11.25 7.21 13.92
N SER A 121 -12.59 7.13 13.89
CA SER A 121 -13.39 6.13 14.61
C SER A 121 -13.09 4.68 14.18
N TYR A 122 -12.42 4.51 13.05
CA TYR A 122 -11.85 3.25 12.59
C TYR A 122 -10.32 3.32 12.63
N SER A 123 -9.71 2.32 13.24
CA SER A 123 -8.27 2.12 13.22
C SER A 123 -7.86 1.51 11.88
N LEU A 124 -6.96 2.18 11.17
CA LEU A 124 -6.32 1.61 9.98
C LEU A 124 -5.25 0.61 10.43
N PHE A 125 -5.33 -0.61 9.90
CA PHE A 125 -4.39 -1.68 10.21
C PHE A 125 -3.41 -1.99 9.09
N GLY A 126 -3.60 -1.48 7.88
CA GLY A 126 -2.66 -1.69 6.78
C GLY A 126 -3.19 -1.31 5.41
N CYS A 127 -2.35 -1.47 4.39
CA CYS A 127 -2.74 -1.43 2.99
C CYS A 127 -2.08 -2.58 2.21
N THR A 128 -2.76 -3.09 1.18
CA THR A 128 -2.19 -4.08 0.23
C THR A 128 -2.97 -4.08 -1.08
N TYR A 129 -2.30 -4.07 -2.24
CA TYR A 129 -2.92 -4.11 -3.57
C TYR A 129 -4.10 -3.12 -3.80
N GLY A 130 -4.05 -1.96 -3.16
CA GLY A 130 -5.10 -0.92 -3.22
C GLY A 130 -6.30 -1.14 -2.29
N PHE A 131 -6.26 -2.15 -1.42
CA PHE A 131 -7.21 -2.35 -0.32
C PHE A 131 -6.64 -1.77 0.98
N LEU A 132 -7.51 -1.15 1.78
CA LEU A 132 -7.23 -0.66 3.13
C LEU A 132 -8.02 -1.53 4.12
N CYS A 133 -7.37 -2.06 5.16
CA CYS A 133 -8.08 -2.76 6.23
C CYS A 133 -8.31 -1.81 7.40
N TYR A 134 -9.59 -1.60 7.70
CA TYR A 134 -10.08 -0.88 8.86
C TYR A 134 -10.77 -1.86 9.81
N GLY A 135 -10.64 -1.64 11.12
CA GLY A 135 -11.53 -2.26 12.10
C GLY A 135 -12.16 -1.20 13.01
N ALA A 136 -13.27 -1.57 13.63
CA ALA A 136 -14.04 -0.69 14.47
C ALA A 136 -13.64 -0.87 15.94
N ASN A 137 -13.24 0.23 16.60
CA ASN A 137 -13.17 0.27 18.06
C ASN A 137 -14.60 0.47 18.61
N MET A 138 -15.36 -0.63 18.78
CA MET A 138 -16.69 -0.54 19.38
C MET A 138 -16.58 -0.25 20.89
N ILE A 139 -16.74 1.02 21.25
CA ILE A 139 -16.88 1.46 22.65
C ILE A 139 -18.27 1.04 23.15
N LEU A 140 -18.33 -0.10 23.85
CA LEU A 140 -19.56 -0.55 24.51
C LEU A 140 -19.73 0.12 25.88
N ASN A 141 -20.82 0.88 26.03
CA ASN A 141 -21.21 1.54 27.27
C ASN A 141 -21.80 0.54 28.29
N SER A 142 -20.95 -0.14 29.08
CA SER A 142 -21.40 -0.84 30.31
C SER A 142 -20.26 -1.17 31.30
N ARG A 143 -19.87 -0.18 32.13
CA ARG A 143 -19.13 -0.29 33.42
C ARG A 143 -17.87 -1.19 33.56
N LEU A 144 -17.40 -1.86 32.52
CA LEU A 144 -16.06 -2.46 32.43
C LEU A 144 -15.37 -1.94 31.16
N ARG A 145 -14.25 -1.25 31.31
CA ARG A 145 -13.44 -0.76 30.17
C ARG A 145 -12.60 -1.90 29.61
N VAL A 146 -13.20 -2.74 28.77
CA VAL A 146 -12.48 -3.71 27.93
C VAL A 146 -12.67 -3.27 26.48
N GLY A 147 -11.59 -2.78 25.85
CA GLY A 147 -11.59 -2.50 24.42
C GLY A 147 -11.56 -3.80 23.64
N VAL A 148 -12.53 -4.00 22.75
CA VAL A 148 -12.60 -5.18 21.87
C VAL A 148 -12.38 -4.73 20.43
N ASP A 149 -11.11 -4.77 19.99
CA ASP A 149 -10.74 -4.55 18.59
C ASP A 149 -11.41 -5.65 17.73
N SER A 150 -12.52 -5.33 17.07
CA SER A 150 -13.31 -6.29 16.28
C SER A 150 -13.03 -6.10 14.80
N TYR A 151 -12.21 -6.99 14.24
CA TYR A 151 -11.80 -6.99 12.82
C TYR A 151 -12.86 -7.62 11.92
N LEU A 152 -13.77 -8.40 12.52
CA LEU A 152 -14.93 -9.07 11.93
C LEU A 152 -16.04 -9.05 13.01
N GLY A 153 -17.31 -8.92 12.60
CA GLY A 153 -18.41 -8.46 13.47
C GLY A 153 -18.61 -9.19 14.82
N TYR A 154 -18.73 -8.41 15.89
CA TYR A 154 -19.15 -8.89 17.20
C TYR A 154 -20.69 -8.95 17.30
N ASP A 155 -21.25 -10.08 17.77
CA ASP A 155 -22.68 -10.22 18.03
C ASP A 155 -22.97 -10.02 19.54
N PRO A 156 -23.62 -8.90 19.93
CA PRO A 156 -23.89 -8.60 21.33
C PRO A 156 -24.97 -9.48 21.96
N VAL A 157 -25.80 -10.18 21.17
CA VAL A 157 -26.85 -11.07 21.66
C VAL A 157 -26.27 -12.46 21.97
N ALA A 158 -25.40 -12.95 21.09
CA ALA A 158 -24.79 -14.28 21.23
C ALA A 158 -23.53 -14.31 22.13
N LYS A 159 -22.91 -13.15 22.42
CA LYS A 159 -21.57 -13.04 23.06
C LYS A 159 -20.48 -13.85 22.33
N GLN A 160 -20.60 -13.96 21.01
CA GLN A 160 -19.68 -14.70 20.15
C GLN A 160 -19.05 -13.76 19.12
N LEU A 161 -17.74 -13.93 18.89
CA LEU A 161 -17.04 -13.35 17.75
C LEU A 161 -17.55 -14.04 16.48
N LYS A 162 -17.96 -13.26 15.46
CA LYS A 162 -18.46 -13.81 14.20
C LYS A 162 -17.66 -13.25 13.02
N HIS A 163 -17.10 -14.15 12.22
CA HIS A 163 -16.37 -13.79 11.02
C HIS A 163 -17.38 -13.29 9.96
N GLN A 164 -17.15 -12.09 9.43
CA GLN A 164 -18.09 -11.42 8.51
C GLN A 164 -17.35 -10.80 7.33
N VAL A 165 -17.85 -11.03 6.12
CA VAL A 165 -17.29 -10.45 4.89
C VAL A 165 -18.30 -9.48 4.28
N LEU A 166 -17.79 -8.33 3.83
CA LEU A 166 -18.49 -7.41 2.94
C LEU A 166 -17.77 -7.39 1.59
N THR A 167 -18.49 -7.70 0.52
CA THR A 167 -17.97 -7.59 -0.84
C THR A 167 -18.28 -6.19 -1.38
N LEU A 168 -17.25 -5.41 -1.69
CA LEU A 168 -17.41 -4.09 -2.30
C LEU A 168 -17.56 -4.20 -3.82
N GLY A 169 -18.33 -3.28 -4.42
CA GLY A 169 -18.58 -3.23 -5.88
C GLY A 169 -19.81 -4.02 -6.35
N THR A 170 -20.56 -4.67 -5.46
CA THR A 170 -21.90 -5.19 -5.74
C THR A 170 -22.95 -4.09 -5.64
N LYS A 171 -24.08 -4.22 -6.35
CA LYS A 171 -25.21 -3.26 -6.25
C LYS A 171 -25.80 -3.20 -4.84
N ASN A 172 -25.84 -4.34 -4.16
CA ASN A 172 -26.29 -4.45 -2.78
C ASN A 172 -25.07 -4.74 -1.90
N LEU A 173 -24.79 -3.85 -0.96
CA LEU A 173 -23.77 -4.02 0.07
C LEU A 173 -24.42 -4.64 1.30
N SER A 174 -24.04 -5.88 1.62
CA SER A 174 -24.49 -6.57 2.83
C SER A 174 -23.34 -7.33 3.47
N TRP A 175 -23.22 -7.20 4.79
CA TRP A 175 -22.38 -8.09 5.58
C TRP A 175 -23.02 -9.48 5.62
N ARG A 176 -22.21 -10.50 5.40
CA ARG A 176 -22.60 -11.91 5.54
C ARG A 176 -21.62 -12.64 6.44
N LEU A 177 -22.13 -13.62 7.17
CA LEU A 177 -21.32 -14.50 8.00
C LEU A 177 -20.46 -15.41 7.12
N VAL A 178 -19.27 -15.73 7.61
CA VAL A 178 -18.41 -16.79 7.10
C VAL A 178 -18.14 -17.75 8.24
N GLU A 179 -18.27 -19.05 7.97
CA GLU A 179 -18.06 -20.07 8.99
C GLU A 179 -16.57 -20.20 9.34
N CYS A 180 -16.25 -20.07 10.62
CA CYS A 180 -14.90 -20.23 11.15
C CYS A 180 -14.95 -21.17 12.36
N CYS A 181 -14.30 -22.32 12.26
CA CYS A 181 -14.31 -23.36 13.29
C CYS A 181 -13.41 -23.04 14.50
N VAL A 182 -12.54 -22.04 14.41
CA VAL A 182 -11.63 -21.63 15.50
C VAL A 182 -11.94 -20.19 15.91
N PRO A 183 -12.55 -19.96 17.09
CA PRO A 183 -12.68 -18.62 17.67
C PRO A 183 -11.30 -18.02 17.94
N HIS A 184 -11.08 -16.79 17.48
CA HIS A 184 -9.82 -16.07 17.69
C HIS A 184 -10.01 -14.56 17.56
N PHE A 185 -9.14 -13.80 18.22
CA PHE A 185 -9.04 -12.35 18.09
C PHE A 185 -7.94 -12.04 17.08
N SER A 186 -8.28 -11.40 15.97
CA SER A 186 -7.25 -10.89 15.05
C SER A 186 -6.41 -9.81 15.73
N CYS A 187 -5.14 -9.73 15.37
CA CYS A 187 -4.23 -8.69 15.78
C CYS A 187 -3.99 -7.70 14.63
N ARG A 188 -3.23 -6.64 14.89
CA ARG A 188 -2.98 -5.51 13.97
C ARG A 188 -2.05 -5.83 12.79
N LYS A 189 -1.65 -7.09 12.60
CA LYS A 189 -0.62 -7.52 11.64
C LYS A 189 -1.25 -8.45 10.61
N TRP A 190 -1.30 -7.99 9.36
CA TRP A 190 -1.90 -8.72 8.26
C TRP A 190 -1.26 -8.34 6.92
N ILE A 191 -1.42 -9.20 5.92
CA ILE A 191 -1.02 -8.96 4.53
C ILE A 191 -1.88 -9.81 3.59
N CYS A 192 -2.18 -9.34 2.37
CA CYS A 192 -2.81 -10.18 1.34
C CYS A 192 -1.77 -10.53 0.28
N ILE A 193 -1.65 -11.83 -0.04
CA ILE A 193 -0.72 -12.33 -1.07
C ILE A 193 -1.47 -13.37 -1.90
N GLY A 194 -1.47 -13.23 -3.23
CA GLY A 194 -2.11 -14.20 -4.13
C GLY A 194 -3.61 -14.42 -3.92
N GLY A 195 -4.33 -13.48 -3.31
CA GLY A 195 -5.74 -13.64 -2.94
C GLY A 195 -5.98 -14.44 -1.64
N VAL A 196 -4.95 -14.65 -0.84
CA VAL A 196 -5.04 -15.16 0.54
C VAL A 196 -4.71 -14.03 1.50
N LEU A 197 -5.62 -13.76 2.42
CA LEU A 197 -5.44 -12.85 3.54
C LEU A 197 -4.74 -13.59 4.68
N TYR A 198 -3.53 -13.18 5.01
CA TYR A 198 -2.76 -13.68 6.16
C TYR A 198 -2.85 -12.67 7.29
N TYR A 199 -3.12 -13.10 8.51
CA TYR A 199 -3.12 -12.23 9.69
C TYR A 199 -2.71 -12.99 10.95
N THR A 200 -2.13 -12.29 11.91
CA THR A 200 -1.78 -12.88 13.21
C THR A 200 -2.98 -12.77 14.15
N ALA A 201 -3.18 -13.77 15.01
CA ALA A 201 -4.33 -13.83 15.93
C ALA A 201 -3.99 -14.53 17.25
N SER A 202 -4.84 -14.35 18.26
CA SER A 202 -4.77 -15.01 19.56
C SER A 202 -6.06 -15.79 19.87
N VAL A 203 -5.94 -16.94 20.54
CA VAL A 203 -7.11 -17.78 20.95
C VAL A 203 -7.91 -17.12 22.08
N ASN A 204 -7.21 -16.39 22.94
CA ASN A 204 -7.75 -15.67 24.09
C ASN A 204 -7.55 -14.16 23.91
N SER A 205 -8.11 -13.35 24.80
CA SER A 205 -7.92 -11.88 24.81
C SER A 205 -6.52 -11.43 25.27
N SER A 206 -5.48 -12.24 25.03
CA SER A 206 -4.09 -11.85 25.33
C SER A 206 -3.51 -11.00 24.20
N SER A 207 -2.54 -10.15 24.56
CA SER A 207 -1.87 -9.22 23.65
C SER A 207 -0.91 -9.89 22.67
N PHE A 208 -0.59 -11.18 22.85
CA PHE A 208 0.38 -11.90 22.05
C PHE A 208 -0.31 -12.78 21.01
N SER A 209 0.03 -12.60 19.74
CA SER A 209 -0.42 -13.49 18.68
C SER A 209 0.14 -14.91 18.90
N SER A 210 -0.75 -15.90 18.94
CA SER A 210 -0.41 -17.31 19.13
C SER A 210 -0.51 -18.13 17.83
N MET A 211 -1.24 -17.62 16.84
CA MET A 211 -1.44 -18.28 15.54
C MET A 211 -1.32 -17.32 14.36
N LEU A 212 -0.99 -17.88 13.20
CA LEU A 212 -1.19 -17.27 11.89
C LEU A 212 -2.49 -17.83 11.31
N VAL A 213 -3.38 -16.96 10.87
CA VAL A 213 -4.60 -17.31 10.15
C VAL A 213 -4.43 -16.99 8.68
N CYS A 214 -4.77 -17.94 7.82
CA CYS A 214 -4.80 -17.78 6.37
C CYS A 214 -6.26 -17.90 5.92
N PHE A 215 -6.83 -16.84 5.36
CA PHE A 215 -8.19 -16.83 4.81
C PHE A 215 -8.14 -16.67 3.29
N ASN A 216 -8.55 -17.70 2.54
CA ASN A 216 -8.58 -17.64 1.08
C ASN A 216 -9.79 -16.82 0.61
N LEU A 217 -9.57 -15.70 -0.08
CA LEU A 217 -10.66 -14.78 -0.48
C LEU A 217 -11.58 -15.32 -1.58
N ARG A 218 -11.21 -16.40 -2.28
CA ARG A 218 -12.01 -17.02 -3.35
C ARG A 218 -12.83 -18.20 -2.84
N SER A 219 -12.23 -19.08 -2.04
CA SER A 219 -12.90 -20.27 -1.50
C SER A 219 -13.49 -20.05 -0.12
N GLU A 220 -13.14 -18.94 0.54
CA GLU A 220 -13.60 -18.53 1.87
C GLU A 220 -13.29 -19.55 2.97
N LYS A 221 -12.19 -20.28 2.78
CA LYS A 221 -11.69 -21.27 3.74
C LYS A 221 -10.57 -20.70 4.58
N PHE A 222 -10.66 -20.97 5.88
CA PHE A 222 -9.61 -20.69 6.85
C PHE A 222 -8.61 -21.85 6.92
N ARG A 223 -7.35 -21.51 7.20
CA ARG A 223 -6.28 -22.41 7.64
C ARG A 223 -5.55 -21.74 8.80
N PHE A 224 -5.13 -22.51 9.79
CA PHE A 224 -4.46 -22.02 10.99
C PHE A 224 -3.06 -22.65 11.08
N VAL A 225 -2.08 -21.86 11.51
CA VAL A 225 -0.70 -22.32 11.80
C VAL A 225 -0.34 -21.84 13.20
N SER A 226 -0.06 -22.78 14.10
CA SER A 226 0.30 -22.49 15.49
C SER A 226 1.77 -22.07 15.58
N PHE A 227 2.06 -20.87 16.10
CA PHE A 227 3.44 -20.38 16.23
C PHE A 227 4.24 -21.17 17.26
N MET A 228 3.58 -21.61 18.35
CA MET A 228 4.22 -22.39 19.41
C MET A 228 4.65 -23.77 18.90
N GLU A 229 3.82 -24.44 18.10
CA GLU A 229 4.18 -25.73 17.49
C GLU A 229 5.27 -25.57 16.42
N THR A 230 5.21 -24.49 15.62
CA THR A 230 6.11 -24.29 14.47
C THR A 230 7.50 -23.82 14.87
N PHE A 231 7.60 -22.92 15.86
CA PHE A 231 8.85 -22.24 16.21
C PHE A 231 9.30 -22.47 17.66
N SER A 232 8.54 -23.22 18.47
CA SER A 232 8.77 -23.41 19.91
C SER A 232 8.90 -22.11 20.74
N ARG A 233 8.37 -20.99 20.21
CA ARG A 233 8.36 -19.67 20.86
C ARG A 233 7.15 -18.82 20.47
N ALA A 234 6.83 -17.81 21.28
CA ALA A 234 5.79 -16.82 20.99
C ALA A 234 6.17 -15.93 19.80
N MET A 235 5.18 -15.33 19.14
CA MET A 235 5.46 -14.24 18.19
C MET A 235 6.03 -13.02 18.93
N HIS A 236 7.17 -12.51 18.45
CA HIS A 236 7.73 -11.26 18.96
C HIS A 236 6.87 -10.06 18.51
N GLU A 237 6.78 -9.02 19.35
CA GLU A 237 6.15 -7.75 18.93
C GLU A 237 6.80 -7.15 17.68
N SER A 238 8.10 -7.42 17.46
CA SER A 238 8.84 -6.98 16.29
C SER A 238 8.46 -7.70 14.99
N THR A 239 7.79 -8.86 15.05
CA THR A 239 7.48 -9.67 13.86
C THR A 239 6.52 -8.95 12.92
N THR A 240 6.91 -8.77 11.66
CA THR A 240 6.07 -8.19 10.59
C THR A 240 5.82 -9.24 9.50
N LEU A 241 4.60 -9.32 9.00
CA LEU A 241 4.26 -10.15 7.83
C LEU A 241 4.74 -9.43 6.58
N VAL A 242 5.48 -10.10 5.71
CA VAL A 242 6.01 -9.54 4.47
C VAL A 242 5.67 -10.43 3.27
N ASN A 243 5.63 -9.84 2.08
CA ASN A 243 5.52 -10.58 0.84
C ASN A 243 6.93 -10.75 0.27
N HIS A 244 7.39 -11.98 0.10
CA HIS A 244 8.69 -12.31 -0.45
C HIS A 244 8.49 -13.17 -1.70
N ASP A 245 8.52 -12.54 -2.87
CA ASP A 245 8.29 -13.19 -4.17
C ASP A 245 7.01 -14.03 -4.23
N GLY A 246 5.89 -13.44 -3.80
CA GLY A 246 4.58 -14.11 -3.76
C GLY A 246 4.41 -15.13 -2.63
N LYS A 247 5.42 -15.34 -1.80
CA LYS A 247 5.40 -16.22 -0.61
C LYS A 247 5.23 -15.39 0.66
N LEU A 248 4.64 -15.99 1.69
CA LEU A 248 4.54 -15.35 3.00
C LEU A 248 5.89 -15.39 3.71
N GLY A 249 6.39 -14.22 4.09
CA GLY A 249 7.52 -14.05 4.99
C GLY A 249 7.10 -13.56 6.38
N LEU A 250 7.87 -13.95 7.39
CA LEU A 250 7.84 -13.41 8.75
C LEU A 250 9.21 -12.80 9.03
N LEU A 251 9.26 -11.49 9.29
CA LEU A 251 10.52 -10.77 9.53
C LEU A 251 10.55 -10.20 10.95
N MET A 252 11.58 -10.52 11.74
CA MET A 252 11.68 -10.15 13.17
C MET A 252 13.13 -9.89 13.62
N SER A 253 13.32 -9.15 14.72
CA SER A 253 14.65 -8.81 15.26
C SER A 253 15.06 -9.76 16.38
N GLU A 254 15.75 -10.86 16.05
CA GLU A 254 16.22 -11.86 17.01
C GLU A 254 15.11 -12.27 18.00
N ASP A 255 15.44 -12.45 19.28
CA ASP A 255 14.47 -12.71 20.35
C ASP A 255 13.85 -11.42 20.95
N SER A 256 14.10 -10.26 20.33
CA SER A 256 13.66 -8.96 20.85
C SER A 256 12.25 -8.58 20.40
N SER A 257 11.46 -8.05 21.33
CA SER A 257 10.16 -7.41 21.06
C SER A 257 10.28 -6.13 20.22
N ASN A 258 11.48 -5.56 20.12
CA ASN A 258 11.74 -4.27 19.47
C ASN A 258 13.01 -4.31 18.61
N VAL A 259 13.03 -3.54 17.52
CA VAL A 259 14.26 -3.28 16.77
C VAL A 259 14.98 -2.10 17.42
N THR A 260 16.27 -2.25 17.73
CA THR A 260 17.02 -1.21 18.47
C THR A 260 18.48 -1.13 18.03
N ARG A 261 19.21 -0.15 18.56
CA ARG A 261 20.66 0.01 18.38
C ARG A 261 21.49 -1.25 18.74
N SER A 262 20.98 -2.13 19.60
CA SER A 262 21.67 -3.37 20.03
C SER A 262 21.27 -4.62 19.25
N SER A 263 20.28 -4.57 18.36
CA SER A 263 19.96 -5.65 17.42
C SER A 263 21.19 -6.01 16.59
N LYS A 264 21.48 -7.31 16.40
CA LYS A 264 22.65 -7.79 15.61
C LYS A 264 22.25 -8.47 14.31
N SER A 265 20.99 -8.89 14.17
CA SER A 265 20.46 -9.54 12.97
C SER A 265 18.94 -9.43 12.87
N PHE A 266 18.41 -9.75 11.69
CA PHE A 266 17.01 -10.06 11.47
C PHE A 266 16.83 -11.54 11.13
N ASP A 267 15.87 -12.19 11.80
CA ASP A 267 15.35 -13.51 11.45
C ASP A 267 14.27 -13.32 10.38
N MET A 268 14.44 -13.96 9.23
CA MET A 268 13.40 -14.07 8.20
C MET A 268 12.99 -15.52 7.98
N TRP A 269 11.70 -15.80 8.13
CA TRP A 269 11.13 -17.11 7.84
C TRP A 269 10.23 -17.03 6.63
N VAL A 270 10.41 -17.90 5.64
CA VAL A 270 9.59 -17.94 4.42
C VAL A 270 8.83 -19.27 4.35
N LEU A 271 7.51 -19.18 4.21
CA LEU A 271 6.62 -20.32 4.03
C LEU A 271 6.59 -20.73 2.56
N GLN A 272 7.03 -21.94 2.28
CA GLN A 272 7.00 -22.55 0.96
C GLN A 272 6.56 -24.01 1.08
N ASP A 273 5.62 -24.45 0.24
CA ASP A 273 5.20 -25.87 0.13
C ASP A 273 4.80 -26.52 1.48
N ALA A 274 4.22 -25.70 2.36
CA ALA A 274 3.84 -25.98 3.77
C ALA A 274 5.01 -26.10 4.78
N GLU A 275 6.24 -25.90 4.35
CA GLU A 275 7.45 -25.88 5.20
C GLU A 275 7.97 -24.44 5.41
N TRP A 276 8.68 -24.21 6.53
CA TRP A 276 9.28 -22.92 6.86
C TRP A 276 10.80 -22.98 6.72
N SER A 277 11.35 -22.09 5.89
CA SER A 277 12.80 -21.90 5.74
C SER A 277 13.27 -20.68 6.52
N LYS A 278 14.38 -20.81 7.27
CA LYS A 278 14.97 -19.71 8.05
C LYS A 278 16.17 -19.10 7.32
N HIS A 279 16.18 -17.77 7.21
CA HIS A 279 17.32 -16.96 6.79
C HIS A 279 17.66 -15.96 7.90
N VAL A 280 18.94 -15.62 8.06
CA VAL A 280 19.43 -14.70 9.09
C VAL A 280 20.25 -13.59 8.43
N TYR A 281 19.76 -12.35 8.52
CA TYR A 281 20.43 -11.18 7.96
C TYR A 281 21.22 -10.47 9.06
N VAL A 282 22.53 -10.70 9.10
CA VAL A 282 23.43 -10.08 10.08
C VAL A 282 23.62 -8.60 9.76
N LEU A 283 23.36 -7.73 10.74
CA LEU A 283 23.44 -6.29 10.62
C LEU A 283 24.91 -5.82 10.58
N PRO A 284 25.25 -4.84 9.72
CA PRO A 284 26.60 -4.30 9.63
C PRO A 284 26.95 -3.43 10.86
N PRO A 285 28.25 -3.20 11.15
CA PRO A 285 28.66 -2.37 12.29
C PRO A 285 28.04 -0.96 12.30
N SER A 286 27.88 -0.36 11.12
CA SER A 286 27.26 0.96 10.90
C SER A 286 25.79 1.05 11.35
N TRP A 287 25.11 -0.08 11.58
CA TRP A 287 23.77 -0.11 12.18
C TRP A 287 23.67 0.72 13.46
N LYS A 288 24.71 0.65 14.30
CA LYS A 288 24.79 1.39 15.55
C LYS A 288 24.86 2.89 15.37
N ASP A 289 25.22 3.40 14.20
CA ASP A 289 25.38 4.83 13.96
C ASP A 289 24.14 5.43 13.28
N VAL A 290 23.34 4.60 12.58
CA VAL A 290 22.08 5.02 11.95
C VAL A 290 20.87 4.86 12.88
N VAL A 291 20.82 3.79 13.69
CA VAL A 291 19.66 3.49 14.55
C VAL A 291 19.86 4.09 15.95
N THR A 292 19.23 5.25 16.16
CA THR A 292 19.32 6.03 17.41
C THR A 292 18.20 5.77 18.40
N GLU A 293 17.09 5.16 17.98
CA GLU A 293 15.86 5.00 18.76
C GLU A 293 15.23 3.61 18.56
N THR A 294 14.05 3.39 19.16
CA THR A 294 13.30 2.14 18.98
C THR A 294 12.54 2.15 17.67
N MET A 295 12.82 1.19 16.80
CA MET A 295 12.26 1.07 15.46
C MET A 295 11.25 -0.09 15.37
N CYS A 296 10.32 0.03 14.43
CA CYS A 296 9.44 -1.03 13.96
C CYS A 296 9.80 -1.40 12.51
N ILE A 297 9.65 -2.67 12.15
CA ILE A 297 9.74 -3.13 10.77
C ILE A 297 8.43 -2.72 10.07
N ALA A 298 8.52 -1.79 9.13
CA ALA A 298 7.39 -1.36 8.29
C ALA A 298 7.05 -2.42 7.23
N GLY A 299 8.03 -3.25 6.85
CA GLY A 299 7.88 -4.36 5.92
C GLY A 299 9.13 -4.55 5.08
N MET A 300 8.95 -5.06 3.85
CA MET A 300 10.02 -5.38 2.92
C MET A 300 9.62 -4.96 1.49
N VAL A 301 10.61 -4.54 0.70
CA VAL A 301 10.48 -4.04 -0.67
C VAL A 301 11.25 -4.99 -1.58
N GLY A 302 10.57 -5.53 -2.60
CA GLY A 302 11.09 -6.64 -3.39
C GLY A 302 11.50 -7.81 -2.50
N THR A 303 12.70 -8.33 -2.71
CA THR A 303 13.30 -9.45 -1.96
C THR A 303 14.55 -9.06 -1.17
N SER A 304 14.95 -7.78 -1.17
CA SER A 304 16.25 -7.36 -0.60
C SER A 304 16.25 -6.13 0.30
N GLU A 305 15.26 -5.23 0.24
CA GLU A 305 15.22 -4.04 1.12
C GLU A 305 14.23 -4.19 2.28
N ILE A 306 14.73 -4.29 3.51
CA ILE A 306 13.95 -4.19 4.74
C ILE A 306 13.76 -2.70 5.06
N VAL A 307 12.52 -2.28 5.32
CA VAL A 307 12.22 -0.87 5.68
C VAL A 307 11.74 -0.79 7.12
N LEU A 308 12.32 0.19 7.83
CA LEU A 308 12.15 0.44 9.24
C LEU A 308 11.62 1.85 9.45
N SER A 309 10.76 2.04 10.44
CA SER A 309 10.26 3.35 10.84
C SER A 309 10.28 3.49 12.37
N PRO A 310 10.43 4.71 12.94
CA PRO A 310 10.35 4.90 14.38
C PRO A 310 9.06 4.32 14.99
N ARG A 311 9.14 3.70 16.17
CA ARG A 311 7.96 3.14 16.87
C ARG A 311 6.90 4.20 17.18
N PHE A 312 7.34 5.46 17.33
CA PHE A 312 6.46 6.62 17.48
C PHE A 312 6.83 7.67 16.41
N GLN A 313 6.18 7.58 15.25
CA GLN A 313 6.33 8.54 14.15
C GLN A 313 5.51 9.81 14.41
N TYR A 314 6.22 10.93 14.52
CA TYR A 314 5.68 12.29 14.53
C TYR A 314 6.34 13.09 13.40
N VAL A 315 5.67 14.11 12.86
CA VAL A 315 6.26 14.96 11.81
C VAL A 315 7.22 16.01 12.42
N PRO A 316 8.44 16.20 11.87
CA PRO A 316 9.06 15.47 10.75
C PRO A 316 9.64 14.12 11.20
N SER A 317 9.65 13.15 10.29
CA SER A 317 10.23 11.83 10.55
C SER A 317 11.05 11.30 9.37
N TYR A 318 11.47 10.06 9.48
CA TYR A 318 12.29 9.35 8.51
C TYR A 318 11.97 7.86 8.49
N VAL A 319 12.41 7.18 7.45
CA VAL A 319 12.51 5.72 7.39
C VAL A 319 13.97 5.32 7.21
N ILE A 320 14.32 4.11 7.63
CA ILE A 320 15.62 3.49 7.33
C ILE A 320 15.37 2.33 6.39
N TYR A 321 16.09 2.29 5.27
CA TYR A 321 16.18 1.12 4.41
C TYR A 321 17.48 0.38 4.75
N TYR A 322 17.39 -0.93 4.90
CA TYR A 322 18.51 -1.85 5.01
C TYR A 322 18.42 -2.87 3.88
N ASN A 323 19.38 -2.83 2.96
CA ASN A 323 19.49 -3.82 1.91
C ASN A 323 20.27 -5.04 2.45
N VAL A 324 19.66 -6.23 2.41
CA VAL A 324 20.24 -7.44 3.02
C VAL A 324 21.35 -8.07 2.17
N GLU A 325 21.38 -7.80 0.86
CA GLU A 325 22.35 -8.35 -0.09
C GLU A 325 23.64 -7.53 -0.06
N SER A 326 23.54 -6.22 -0.29
CA SER A 326 24.67 -5.28 -0.26
C SER A 326 25.10 -4.90 1.16
N LYS A 327 24.25 -5.17 2.16
CA LYS A 327 24.39 -4.75 3.57
C LYS A 327 24.46 -3.23 3.75
N THR A 328 23.97 -2.44 2.79
CA THR A 328 23.92 -0.98 2.91
C THR A 328 22.73 -0.54 3.76
N ILE A 329 22.92 0.53 4.52
CA ILE A 329 21.88 1.19 5.31
C ILE A 329 21.78 2.64 4.85
N ARG A 330 20.56 3.11 4.56
CA ARG A 330 20.28 4.50 4.20
C ARG A 330 19.12 5.03 5.03
N LYS A 331 19.26 6.26 5.55
CA LYS A 331 18.23 7.00 6.29
C LYS A 331 17.61 8.04 5.36
N VAL A 332 16.30 7.98 5.18
CA VAL A 332 15.56 8.79 4.21
C VAL A 332 14.50 9.60 4.96
N GLY A 333 14.61 10.92 4.92
CA GLY A 333 13.65 11.82 5.57
C GLY A 333 12.32 11.90 4.83
N ILE A 334 11.25 12.32 5.52
CA ILE A 334 9.91 12.48 4.93
C ILE A 334 9.56 13.97 4.91
N GLN A 335 9.22 14.48 3.73
CA GLN A 335 8.77 15.85 3.45
C GLN A 335 7.35 15.84 2.86
N GLY A 336 6.71 17.01 2.74
CA GLY A 336 5.34 17.17 2.22
C GLY A 336 4.24 16.96 3.27
N LEU A 337 4.61 16.79 4.54
CA LEU A 337 3.70 16.61 5.67
C LEU A 337 3.71 17.80 6.65
N GLU A 338 4.28 18.94 6.26
CA GLU A 338 4.58 20.09 7.14
C GLU A 338 3.31 20.67 7.81
N ALA A 339 2.14 20.50 7.20
CA ALA A 339 0.84 20.87 7.78
C ALA A 339 0.44 20.03 9.02
N PHE A 340 1.12 18.91 9.27
CA PHE A 340 0.88 17.98 10.38
C PHE A 340 2.02 17.98 11.39
N GLN A 341 2.77 19.09 11.49
CA GLN A 341 3.92 19.23 12.39
C GLN A 341 3.59 18.81 13.84
N GLY A 342 4.32 17.84 14.38
CA GLY A 342 4.07 17.28 15.71
C GLY A 342 2.93 16.25 15.79
N SER A 343 2.09 16.10 14.76
CA SER A 343 1.05 15.07 14.71
C SER A 343 1.64 13.69 14.44
N ARG A 344 0.93 12.66 14.91
CA ARG A 344 1.29 11.26 14.68
C ARG A 344 0.91 10.83 13.26
N PHE A 345 1.70 9.95 12.67
CA PHE A 345 1.32 9.25 11.45
C PHE A 345 1.83 7.80 11.43
N TYR A 346 1.37 7.04 10.43
CA TYR A 346 1.78 5.65 10.20
C TYR A 346 2.29 5.48 8.76
N THR A 347 3.42 4.80 8.59
CA THR A 347 3.98 4.45 7.27
C THR A 347 3.66 3.01 6.90
N TYR A 348 3.17 2.81 5.68
CA TYR A 348 2.95 1.51 5.06
C TYR A 348 3.70 1.41 3.73
N LEU A 349 4.15 0.21 3.38
CA LEU A 349 4.89 -0.08 2.15
C LEU A 349 4.02 -0.74 1.09
N ASN A 350 4.53 -0.81 -0.14
CA ASN A 350 3.90 -1.52 -1.24
C ASN A 350 2.44 -1.09 -1.48
N TYR A 351 2.16 0.19 -1.26
CA TYR A 351 0.89 0.77 -1.65
C TYR A 351 0.80 0.78 -3.19
N VAL A 352 -0.35 0.32 -3.67
CA VAL A 352 -0.68 0.19 -5.09
C VAL A 352 -1.97 0.94 -5.29
N GLU A 353 -1.99 1.89 -6.22
CA GLU A 353 -3.22 2.59 -6.57
C GLU A 353 -4.15 1.67 -7.36
N ASN A 354 -5.46 1.82 -7.18
CA ASN A 354 -6.44 0.98 -7.84
C ASN A 354 -7.65 1.80 -8.33
N VAL A 355 -7.98 1.66 -9.61
CA VAL A 355 -9.06 2.41 -10.28
C VAL A 355 -10.39 1.65 -10.34
N LYS A 356 -10.45 0.42 -9.81
CA LYS A 356 -11.61 -0.48 -9.91
C LYS A 356 -12.88 0.07 -9.26
N PHE A 357 -12.74 0.88 -8.21
CA PHE A 357 -13.85 1.41 -7.39
C PHE A 357 -14.08 2.93 -7.53
N LEU A 358 -13.51 3.58 -8.56
CA LEU A 358 -13.67 5.02 -8.84
C LEU A 358 -14.96 5.41 -9.60
#